data_AF-A0A537XNV7-F1
#
_entry.id   AF-A0A537XNV7-F1
#
_cell.length_a   1.000
_cell.length_b   1.000
_cell.length_c   1.000
_cell.angle_alpha   90.00
_cell.angle_beta   90.00
_cell.angle_gamma   90.00
#
_symmetry.space_group_name_H-M   'P 1'
#
loop_
_entity.id
_entity.type
_entity.pdbx_description
1 polymer ?
#
loop_
_entity_poly.entity_id
_entity_poly.type
_entity_poly.pdbx_seq_one_letter_code
_entity_poly.pdbx_strand_id
1 'polypeptide(L)'
;MPKDDSKNFDGAWTFTSGGCPYTGSLPARIVGGKIIIRGGSGQVDPDGTLHSVGAGNGMTLTAVGQLSGNTGSGTFNRSDGCVGHWIAIKRETLGRHR
;
A
#
# COMPACT_ATOMS: atom_id res chain seq x y z
N MET A 1 -11.86 9.84 25.09
CA MET A 1 -10.69 10.38 24.36
C MET A 1 -11.00 10.28 22.88
N PRO A 2 -11.03 11.38 22.12
CA PRO A 2 -11.25 11.31 20.67
C PRO A 2 -10.04 10.61 20.05
N LYS A 3 -10.27 9.50 19.35
CA LYS A 3 -9.23 8.88 18.53
C LYS A 3 -8.91 9.85 17.40
N ASP A 4 -7.62 10.08 17.20
CA ASP A 4 -7.07 10.94 16.17
C ASP A 4 -7.41 10.36 14.78
N ASP A 5 -8.60 10.68 14.27
CA ASP A 5 -9.10 10.22 12.98
C ASP A 5 -8.39 10.92 11.80
N SER A 6 -7.45 11.83 12.07
CA SER A 6 -6.75 12.63 11.06
C SER A 6 -5.44 11.99 10.56
N LYS A 7 -4.89 11.01 11.27
CA LYS A 7 -3.63 10.30 10.94
C LYS A 7 -3.79 8.79 10.81
N ASN A 8 -5.02 8.32 10.73
CA ASN A 8 -5.29 6.89 10.71
C ASN A 8 -5.43 6.34 9.29
N PHE A 9 -4.34 5.78 8.77
CA PHE A 9 -4.33 5.07 7.49
C PHE A 9 -5.00 3.69 7.55
N ASP A 10 -5.46 3.25 8.72
CA ASP A 10 -6.14 1.97 8.88
C ASP A 10 -7.37 1.87 7.97
N GLY A 11 -7.55 0.69 7.40
CA GLY A 11 -8.64 0.41 6.47
C GLY A 11 -8.23 -0.51 5.34
N ALA A 12 -9.17 -0.77 4.44
CA ALA A 12 -8.92 -1.50 3.21
C ALA A 12 -8.36 -0.55 2.13
N TRP A 13 -7.35 -0.99 1.42
CA TRP A 13 -6.67 -0.25 0.37
C TRP A 13 -6.54 -1.11 -0.88
N THR A 14 -6.47 -0.46 -2.03
CA THR A 14 -6.07 -1.10 -3.29
C THR A 14 -4.79 -0.44 -3.76
N PHE A 15 -3.73 -1.21 -3.88
CA PHE A 15 -2.45 -0.79 -4.45
C PHE A 15 -2.41 -1.21 -5.91
N THR A 16 -2.03 -0.32 -6.81
CA THR A 16 -1.88 -0.59 -8.24
C THR A 16 -0.48 -0.21 -8.66
N SER A 17 0.26 -1.19 -9.19
CA SER A 17 1.62 -1.00 -9.66
C SER A 17 1.70 -0.95 -11.18
N GLY A 18 2.69 -0.24 -11.71
CA GLY A 18 3.00 -0.14 -13.13
C GLY A 18 4.49 0.10 -13.37
N GLY A 19 4.91 0.06 -14.64
CA GLY A 19 6.30 0.29 -15.07
C GLY A 19 7.17 -0.97 -15.19
N CYS A 20 6.76 -2.08 -14.58
CA CYS A 20 7.41 -3.38 -14.73
C CYS A 20 6.45 -4.44 -15.32
N PRO A 21 6.95 -5.43 -16.06
CA PRO A 21 6.14 -6.58 -16.48
C PRO A 21 5.53 -7.31 -15.27
N TYR A 22 4.34 -7.89 -15.47
CA TYR A 22 3.60 -8.64 -14.43
C TYR A 22 3.23 -7.82 -13.19
N THR A 23 3.04 -6.50 -13.37
CA THR A 23 2.44 -5.62 -12.37
C THR A 23 0.91 -5.65 -12.46
N GLY A 24 0.24 -5.18 -11.41
CA GLY A 24 -1.22 -5.15 -11.34
C GLY A 24 -1.72 -4.55 -10.03
N SER A 25 -3.00 -4.78 -9.74
CA SER A 25 -3.66 -4.29 -8.53
C SER A 25 -3.80 -5.38 -7.46
N LEU A 26 -3.51 -5.02 -6.22
CA LEU A 26 -3.61 -5.92 -5.06
C LEU A 26 -4.39 -5.24 -3.92
N PRO A 27 -5.34 -5.95 -3.30
CA PRO A 27 -5.95 -5.49 -2.08
C PRO A 27 -4.98 -5.65 -0.90
N ALA A 28 -4.96 -4.66 -0.02
CA ALA A 28 -4.25 -4.70 1.24
C ALA A 28 -5.13 -4.14 2.36
N ARG A 29 -4.76 -4.43 3.60
CA ARG A 29 -5.39 -3.83 4.78
C ARG A 29 -4.31 -3.24 5.67
N ILE A 30 -4.54 -2.02 6.15
CA ILE A 30 -3.69 -1.38 7.15
C ILE A 30 -4.37 -1.48 8.51
N VAL A 31 -3.63 -1.91 9.53
CA VAL A 31 -4.09 -2.04 10.92
C VAL A 31 -2.99 -1.59 11.88
N GLY A 32 -3.22 -0.52 12.64
CA GLY A 32 -2.20 0.09 13.50
C GLY A 32 -0.92 0.45 12.73
N GLY A 33 -1.06 0.93 11.49
CA GLY A 33 0.07 1.23 10.61
C GLY A 33 0.73 0.01 9.96
N LYS A 34 0.39 -1.23 10.32
CA LYS A 34 0.95 -2.44 9.67
C LYS A 34 0.18 -2.76 8.39
N ILE A 35 0.91 -3.00 7.30
CA ILE A 35 0.35 -3.39 6.01
C ILE A 35 0.26 -4.91 5.92
N ILE A 36 -0.96 -5.39 5.76
CA ILE A 36 -1.30 -6.80 5.55
C ILE A 36 -1.65 -6.95 4.07
N ILE A 37 -0.77 -7.59 3.30
CA ILE A 37 -0.92 -7.80 1.86
C ILE A 37 -0.48 -9.22 1.50
N ARG A 38 -1.05 -9.80 0.45
CA ARG A 38 -0.63 -11.11 -0.03
C ARG A 38 0.79 -11.02 -0.59
N GLY A 39 1.68 -11.92 -0.15
CA GLY A 39 3.04 -12.00 -0.67
C GLY A 39 3.92 -10.83 -0.23
N GLY A 40 3.60 -10.16 0.88
CA GLY A 40 4.41 -9.08 1.41
C GLY A 40 3.99 -8.60 2.79
N SER A 41 4.72 -7.62 3.29
CA SER A 41 4.49 -6.97 4.57
C SER A 41 5.06 -5.56 4.54
N GLY A 42 4.56 -4.68 5.39
CA GLY A 42 5.12 -3.35 5.51
C GLY A 42 4.53 -2.55 6.66
N GLN A 43 4.92 -1.29 6.72
CA GLN A 43 4.48 -0.33 7.71
C GLN A 43 4.20 1.02 7.05
N VAL A 44 3.26 1.74 7.63
CA VAL A 44 2.98 3.15 7.39
C VAL A 44 3.22 3.88 8.70
N ASP A 45 4.10 4.86 8.65
CA ASP A 45 4.40 5.74 9.78
C ASP A 45 3.30 6.81 9.95
N PRO A 46 3.22 7.47 11.11
CA PRO A 46 2.16 8.45 11.39
C PRO A 46 2.15 9.67 10.46
N ASP A 47 3.25 9.93 9.76
CA ASP A 47 3.35 10.98 8.74
C ASP A 47 2.86 10.53 7.35
N GLY A 48 2.54 9.24 7.19
CA GLY A 48 2.13 8.61 5.94
C GLY A 48 3.26 7.93 5.17
N THR A 49 4.49 7.95 5.68
CA THR A 49 5.63 7.31 5.02
C THR A 49 5.41 5.80 5.00
N LEU A 50 5.42 5.22 3.81
CA LEU A 50 5.17 3.80 3.58
C LEU A 50 6.48 3.10 3.24
N HIS A 51 6.75 2.00 3.94
CA HIS A 51 7.80 1.06 3.61
C HIS A 51 7.23 -0.35 3.54
N SER A 52 7.46 -1.07 2.44
CA SER A 52 7.02 -2.45 2.32
C SER A 52 8.01 -3.31 1.55
N VAL A 53 7.97 -4.61 1.84
CA VAL A 53 8.70 -5.64 1.14
C VAL A 53 7.72 -6.70 0.68
N GLY A 54 7.96 -7.26 -0.50
CA GLY A 54 7.15 -8.31 -1.07
C GLY A 54 8.01 -9.36 -1.75
N ALA A 55 7.45 -10.56 -1.86
CA ALA A 55 8.02 -11.66 -2.62
C ALA A 55 6.90 -12.38 -3.39
N GLY A 56 7.17 -12.65 -4.68
CA GLY A 56 6.23 -13.34 -5.55
C GLY A 56 6.92 -13.79 -6.83
N ASN A 57 6.56 -14.97 -7.35
CA ASN A 57 7.13 -15.53 -8.57
C ASN A 57 8.67 -15.59 -8.57
N GLY A 58 9.28 -15.88 -7.41
CA GLY A 58 10.74 -15.95 -7.25
C GLY A 58 11.46 -14.60 -7.23
N MET A 59 10.73 -13.48 -7.29
CA MET A 59 11.28 -12.13 -7.20
C MET A 59 10.92 -11.48 -5.88
N THR A 60 11.82 -10.65 -5.36
CA THR A 60 11.51 -9.76 -4.24
C THR A 60 11.33 -8.34 -4.75
N LEU A 61 10.55 -7.55 -4.03
CA LEU A 61 10.42 -6.12 -4.27
C LEU A 61 10.44 -5.36 -2.95
N THR A 62 10.98 -4.15 -2.99
CA THR A 62 10.92 -3.18 -1.91
C THR A 62 10.20 -1.95 -2.44
N ALA A 63 9.14 -1.52 -1.76
CA ALA A 63 8.37 -0.34 -2.13
C ALA A 63 8.44 0.73 -1.04
N VAL A 64 8.53 1.97 -1.49
CA VAL A 64 8.54 3.18 -0.66
C VAL A 64 7.59 4.22 -1.22
N GLY A 65 7.02 5.08 -0.38
CA GLY A 65 6.19 6.19 -0.83
C GLY A 65 5.44 6.88 0.29
N GLN A 66 4.41 7.65 -0.06
CA GLN A 66 3.63 8.42 0.91
C GLN A 66 2.14 8.12 0.74
N LEU A 67 1.45 7.93 1.87
CA LEU A 67 0.00 7.98 1.97
C LEU A 67 -0.43 9.37 2.46
N SER A 68 -1.52 9.88 1.89
CA SER A 68 -2.15 11.14 2.30
C SER A 68 -3.67 11.03 2.11
N GLY A 69 -4.41 11.24 3.20
CA GLY A 69 -5.86 11.04 3.24
C GLY A 69 -6.26 9.64 2.78
N ASN A 70 -7.05 9.57 1.71
CA ASN A 70 -7.55 8.31 1.11
C ASN A 70 -6.74 7.86 -0.12
N THR A 71 -5.54 8.42 -0.33
CA THR A 71 -4.70 8.12 -1.50
C THR A 71 -3.24 7.94 -1.11
N GLY A 72 -2.43 7.44 -2.03
CA GLY A 72 -0.99 7.38 -1.87
C GLY A 72 -0.28 7.04 -3.16
N SER A 73 1.03 7.24 -3.17
CA SER A 73 1.86 6.88 -4.32
C SER A 73 3.31 6.69 -3.93
N GLY A 74 4.06 6.03 -4.79
CA GLY A 74 5.48 5.84 -4.58
C GLY A 74 6.13 5.01 -5.68
N THR A 75 7.28 4.43 -5.33
CA THR A 75 8.09 3.60 -6.20
C THR A 75 8.34 2.24 -5.58
N PHE A 76 8.71 1.28 -6.42
CA PHE A 76 9.24 0.00 -5.97
C PHE A 76 10.45 -0.39 -6.80
N ASN A 77 11.39 -1.08 -6.16
CA ASN A 77 12.54 -1.70 -6.78
C ASN A 77 12.39 -3.23 -6.65
N ARG A 78 12.54 -3.93 -7.76
CA ARG A 78 12.42 -5.38 -7.82
C ARG A 78 13.81 -6.02 -8.01
N SER A 79 14.01 -7.21 -7.47
CA SER A 79 15.31 -7.89 -7.44
C SER A 79 15.92 -8.18 -8.82
N ASP A 80 15.13 -8.12 -9.89
CA ASP A 80 15.57 -8.23 -11.28
C ASP A 80 16.04 -6.89 -11.89
N GLY A 81 16.12 -5.84 -11.08
CA GLY A 81 16.56 -4.50 -11.48
C GLY A 81 15.46 -3.61 -12.04
N CYS A 82 14.22 -4.12 -12.16
CA CYS A 82 13.12 -3.29 -12.63
C CYS A 82 12.64 -2.33 -11.54
N VAL A 83 12.48 -1.06 -11.90
CA VAL A 83 11.93 -0.02 -11.02
C VAL A 83 10.61 0.46 -11.60
N GLY A 84 9.58 0.54 -10.77
CA GLY A 84 8.26 0.99 -11.17
C GLY A 84 7.62 1.93 -10.17
N HIS A 85 6.41 2.34 -10.50
CA HIS A 85 5.59 3.22 -9.68
C HIS A 85 4.36 2.47 -9.16
N TRP A 86 3.83 2.94 -8.05
CA TRP A 86 2.56 2.48 -7.54
C TRP A 86 1.70 3.65 -7.08
N ILE A 87 0.39 3.43 -7.13
CA ILE A 87 -0.62 4.29 -6.51
C ILE A 87 -1.46 3.46 -5.55
N ALA A 88 -2.02 4.09 -4.54
CA ALA A 88 -2.89 3.47 -3.56
C ALA A 88 -4.16 4.29 -3.39
N ILE A 89 -5.30 3.61 -3.31
CA ILE A 89 -6.61 4.22 -3.03
C ILE A 89 -7.25 3.49 -1.87
N LYS A 90 -7.66 4.24 -0.85
CA LYS A 90 -8.42 3.71 0.29
C LYS A 90 -9.79 3.32 -0.23
N ARG A 91 -10.16 2.06 -0.01
CA ARG A 91 -11.51 1.61 -0.30
C ARG A 91 -12.40 2.18 0.78
N GLU A 92 -13.24 3.13 0.43
CA GLU A 92 -14.38 3.42 1.27
C GLU A 92 -15.19 2.14 1.39
N THR A 93 -15.51 1.74 2.61
CA THR A 93 -16.70 0.93 2.82
C THR A 93 -17.86 1.79 2.33
N LEU A 94 -18.20 1.66 1.05
CA LEU A 94 -19.50 2.03 0.55
C LEU A 94 -20.49 1.32 1.47
N GLY A 95 -21.06 2.08 2.41
CA GLY A 95 -22.29 1.69 3.05
C GLY A 95 -23.22 1.35 1.91
N ARG A 96 -23.51 0.05 1.77
CA ARG A 96 -24.52 -0.45 0.86
C ARG A 96 -25.86 0.10 1.35
N HIS A 97 -26.15 1.34 0.99
CA HIS A 97 -27.48 1.91 1.11
C HIS A 97 -28.32 1.37 -0.04
N ARG A 98 -28.91 0.19 0.18
CA ARG A 98 -30.28 -0.21 -0.15
C ARG A 98 -30.41 -1.73 -0.06
#